data_AF-A0A960N2Z3-F1
#
_entry.id   AF-A0A960N2Z3-F1
#
_cell.length_a   1.000
_cell.length_b   1.000
_cell.length_c   1.000
_cell.angle_alpha   90.00
_cell.angle_beta   90.00
_cell.angle_gamma   90.00
#
_symmetry.space_group_name_H-M   'P 1'
#
loop_
_entity.id
_entity.type
_entity.pdbx_description
1 polymer ?
#
loop_
_entity_poly.entity_id
_entity_poly.type
_entity_poly.pdbx_seq_one_letter_code
_entity_poly.pdbx_strand_id
1 'polypeptide(L)' 'VDGNFIVEVPELPGCMSDGATYEEAIANAQAVVQEWIETAKSLGRPIPEPKGKLAYA' A
#
# COMPACT_ATOMS: atom_id res chain seq x y z
N VAL A 1 1.33 24.48 -4.21
CA VAL A 1 1.14 23.12 -4.75
C VAL A 1 1.66 22.20 -3.69
N ASP A 2 0.79 21.77 -2.78
CA ASP A 2 1.20 21.05 -1.59
C ASP A 2 1.65 19.64 -2.00
N GLY A 3 2.93 19.35 -1.78
CA GLY A 3 3.65 18.19 -2.27
C GLY A 3 3.34 16.93 -1.46
N ASN A 4 2.10 16.44 -1.56
CA ASN A 4 1.73 15.16 -0.97
C ASN A 4 2.18 14.03 -1.90
N PHE A 5 2.88 13.04 -1.34
CA PHE A 5 3.26 11.83 -2.01
C PHE A 5 2.09 10.86 -1.96
N ILE A 6 1.62 10.43 -3.12
CA ILE A 6 0.57 9.41 -3.24
C ILE A 6 1.25 8.09 -3.58
N VAL A 7 1.04 7.10 -2.72
CA VAL A 7 1.49 5.72 -2.90
C VAL A 7 0.27 4.89 -3.23
N GLU A 8 0.22 4.40 -4.46
CA GLU A 8 -0.73 3.38 -4.86
C GLU A 8 -0.07 2.00 -4.79
N VAL A 9 -0.80 1.02 -4.28
CA VAL A 9 -0.35 -0.37 -4.25
C VAL A 9 -0.99 -1.08 -5.44
N PRO A 10 -0.27 -1.27 -6.57
CA PRO A 10 -0.84 -1.90 -7.77
C PRO A 10 -1.28 -3.35 -7.51
N GLU A 11 -0.75 -3.96 -6.45
CA GLU A 11 -1.05 -5.32 -6.03
C GLU A 11 -2.41 -5.40 -5.30
N LEU A 12 -2.89 -4.29 -4.76
CA LEU A 12 -4.14 -4.21 -4.01
C LEU A 12 -5.05 -3.16 -4.66
N PRO A 13 -5.91 -3.56 -5.62
CA PRO A 13 -6.75 -2.61 -6.34
C PRO A 13 -7.64 -1.83 -5.36
N GLY A 14 -7.40 -0.52 -5.26
CA GLY A 14 -8.09 0.39 -4.34
C GLY A 14 -7.34 0.71 -3.04
N CYS A 15 -6.17 0.12 -2.79
CA CYS A 15 -5.31 0.50 -1.68
C CYS A 15 -4.40 1.65 -2.11
N MET A 16 -4.79 2.86 -1.71
CA MET A 16 -4.06 4.09 -1.95
C MET A 16 -3.79 4.77 -0.61
N SER A 17 -2.60 5.31 -0.45
CA SER A 17 -2.20 6.03 0.73
C SER A 17 -1.50 7.32 0.33
N ASP A 18 -1.69 8.38 1.10
CA ASP A 18 -1.03 9.65 0.92
C ASP A 18 -0.21 10.02 2.16
N GLY A 19 0.80 10.85 1.94
CA GLY A 19 1.64 11.38 3.03
C GLY A 19 2.31 12.69 2.63
N ALA A 20 2.66 13.50 3.63
CA ALA A 20 3.35 14.77 3.39
C ALA A 20 4.80 14.56 2.90
N THR A 21 5.36 13.38 3.13
CA THR A 21 6.70 12.96 2.67
C THR A 21 6.66 11.54 2.12
N TYR A 22 7.68 11.17 1.33
CA TYR A 22 7.81 9.82 0.78
C TYR A 22 7.84 8.74 1.87
N GLU A 23 8.58 8.97 2.95
CA GLU A 23 8.65 8.04 4.09
C GLU A 23 7.30 7.90 4.79
N GLU A 24 6.57 9.00 4.98
CA GLU A 24 5.27 9.00 5.62
C GLU A 24 4.20 8.30 4.76
N ALA A 25 4.23 8.53 3.44
CA ALA A 25 3.34 7.85 2.51
C ALA A 25 3.62 6.34 2.44
N ILE A 26 4.88 5.92 2.55
CA ILE A 26 5.24 4.50 2.65
C ILE A 26 4.80 3.90 3.99
N ALA A 27 5.03 4.59 5.10
CA ALA A 27 4.63 4.10 6.42
C ALA A 27 3.11 3.91 6.49
N ASN A 28 2.35 4.88 5.97
CA ASN A 28 0.89 4.78 5.88
C ASN A 28 0.47 3.63 4.93
N ALA A 29 1.11 3.50 3.76
CA ALA A 29 0.83 2.40 2.83
C ALA A 29 1.11 1.03 3.46
N GLN A 30 2.21 0.87 4.22
CA GLN A 30 2.53 -0.37 4.90
C GLN A 30 1.49 -0.75 5.95
N ALA A 31 1.04 0.22 6.76
CA ALA A 31 -0.01 -0.02 7.75
C ALA A 31 -1.33 -0.48 7.09
N VAL A 32 -1.77 0.23 6.05
CA VAL A 32 -3.00 -0.11 5.31
C VAL A 32 -2.87 -1.47 4.62
N VAL A 33 -1.71 -1.79 4.05
CA VAL A 33 -1.43 -3.10 3.44
C VAL A 33 -1.57 -4.23 4.47
N GLN A 34 -1.02 -4.06 5.68
CA GLN A 34 -1.16 -5.07 6.73
C GLN A 34 -2.63 -5.29 7.10
N GLU A 35 -3.37 -4.21 7.37
CA GLU A 35 -4.80 -4.30 7.69
C GLU A 35 -5.62 -4.92 6.55
N TRP A 36 -5.29 -4.57 5.30
CA TRP A 36 -5.93 -5.14 4.12
C TRP A 36 -5.68 -6.63 4.01
N ILE A 37 -4.44 -7.08 4.23
CA ILE A 37 -4.06 -8.50 4.20
C ILE A 37 -4.80 -9.27 5.29
N GLU A 38 -4.84 -8.76 6.50
CA GLU A 38 -5.57 -9.40 7.61
C GLU A 38 -7.07 -9.50 7.29
N THR A 39 -7.65 -8.42 6.77
CA THR A 39 -9.05 -8.38 6.34
C THR A 39 -9.30 -9.36 5.19
N ALA A 40 -8.41 -9.41 4.20
CA ALA A 40 -8.51 -10.33 3.06
C ALA A 40 -8.40 -11.80 3.50
N LYS A 41 -7.51 -12.13 4.46
CA LYS A 41 -7.44 -13.45 5.09
C LYS A 41 -8.75 -13.81 5.77
N SER A 42 -9.30 -12.89 6.55
CA SER A 42 -10.57 -13.09 7.27
C SER A 42 -11.75 -13.30 6.31
N LEU A 43 -11.76 -12.56 5.20
CA LEU A 43 -12.76 -12.67 4.14
C LEU A 43 -12.54 -13.87 3.20
N GLY A 44 -11.44 -14.62 3.36
CA GLY A 44 -11.06 -15.69 2.43
C GLY A 44 -10.79 -15.20 1.01
N ARG A 45 -10.45 -13.93 0.84
CA ARG A 45 -10.08 -13.36 -0.47
C ARG A 45 -8.67 -13.83 -0.84
N PRO A 46 -8.42 -14.19 -2.11
CA PRO A 46 -7.08 -14.52 -2.56
C PRO A 46 -6.19 -13.28 -2.42
N ILE A 47 -5.19 -13.37 -1.55
CA ILE A 47 -4.21 -12.30 -1.37
C ILE A 47 -3.22 -12.44 -2.51
N PRO A 48 -3.11 -11.44 -3.40
CA PRO A 48 -2.04 -11.43 -4.38
C PRO A 48 -0.71 -11.38 -3.64
N GLU A 49 0.19 -12.32 -3.95
CA GLU A 49 1.53 -12.30 -3.37
C GLU A 49 2.24 -11.03 -3.80
N PRO A 50 2.81 -10.27 -2.84
CA PRO A 50 3.57 -9.08 -3.19
C PRO A 50 4.74 -9.53 -4.06
N LYS A 51 4.77 -9.09 -5.32
CA LYS A 51 5.96 -9.11 -6.15
C LYS A 51 6.93 -8.13 -5.52
N GLY A 52 7.63 -8.61 -4.50
CA GLY A 52 8.70 -7.93 -3.79
C GLY A 52 9.79 -7.49 -4.75
N LYS A 53 9.53 -6.39 -5.44
CA LYS A 53 10.47 -5.55 -6.15
C LYS A 53 9.95 -4.14 -5.96
N LEU A 54 10.32 -3.58 -4.83
CA LEU A 54 10.69 -2.17 -4.77
C LEU A 54 11.76 -1.96 -5.85
N ALA A 55 11.32 -1.76 -7.08
CA ALA A 55 12.12 -1.33 -8.21
C ALA A 55 11.44 -0.05 -8.73
N TYR A 56 11.32 0.93 -7.85
CA TYR A 56 11.48 2.31 -8.28
C TYR A 56 12.99 2.53 -8.35
N ALA A 57 13.57 2.18 -9.50
CA ALA A 57 14.85 2.68 -9.95
C ALA A 57 14.61 3.95 -10.78
#